data_AF-A0A8B5Y224-F1
#
_entry.id   AF-A0A8B5Y224-F1
#
_cell.length_a   1.000
_cell.length_b   1.000
_cell.length_c   1.000
_cell.angle_alpha   90.00
_cell.angle_beta   90.00
_cell.angle_gamma   90.00
#
_symmetry.space_group_name_H-M   'P 1'
#
loop_
_entity.id
_entity.type
_entity.pdbx_description
1 polymer ?
#
loop_
_entity_poly.entity_id
_entity_poly.type
_entity_poly.pdbx_seq_one_letter_code
_entity_poly.pdbx_strand_id
1 'polypeptide(L)'
;MLGIIVFSFYVVIPYLLFAVPVQVLFNKHPKKFSLIYFCLYIFFSLLAVFIYSSVLNFDFSMEVVTTKNYYAISLSAALIFWFWDSVFLQKKRSAS
;
A
#
# COMPACT_ATOMS: atom_id res chain seq x y z
N MET A 1 -3.23 -24.87 4.20
CA MET A 1 -1.87 -24.31 4.36
C MET A 1 -1.38 -23.58 3.11
N LEU A 2 -1.36 -24.21 1.93
CA LEU A 2 -0.92 -23.58 0.67
C LEU A 2 -1.61 -22.24 0.36
N GLY A 3 -2.94 -22.15 0.51
CA GLY A 3 -3.67 -20.90 0.26
C GLY A 3 -3.28 -19.74 1.17
N ILE A 4 -2.91 -19.99 2.42
CA ILE A 4 -2.45 -18.95 3.37
C ILE A 4 -1.08 -18.44 2.95
N ILE A 5 -0.18 -19.33 2.54
CA ILE A 5 1.17 -18.98 2.08
C ILE A 5 1.07 -18.14 0.81
N VAL A 6 0.27 -18.58 -0.16
CA VAL A 6 0.02 -17.84 -1.41
C VAL A 6 -0.57 -16.47 -1.12
N PHE A 7 -1.60 -16.39 -0.26
CA PHE A 7 -2.20 -15.12 0.15
C PHE A 7 -1.21 -14.19 0.85
N SER A 8 -0.34 -14.73 1.72
CA SER A 8 0.73 -13.94 2.35
C SER A 8 1.70 -13.37 1.33
N PHE A 9 2.14 -14.13 0.32
CA PHE A 9 2.98 -13.58 -0.75
C PHE A 9 2.25 -12.50 -1.56
N TYR A 10 0.98 -12.72 -1.84
CA TYR A 10 0.13 -11.74 -2.54
C TYR A 10 -0.05 -10.43 -1.78
N VAL A 11 0.04 -10.43 -0.45
CA VAL A 11 -0.04 -9.22 0.39
C VAL A 11 1.35 -8.62 0.66
N VAL A 12 2.35 -9.47 0.89
CA VAL A 12 3.70 -9.07 1.31
C VAL A 12 4.50 -8.47 0.15
N ILE A 13 4.38 -9.00 -1.06
CA ILE A 13 5.10 -8.47 -2.24
C ILE A 13 4.68 -7.04 -2.58
N PRO A 14 3.37 -6.70 -2.73
CA PRO A 14 2.98 -5.31 -2.97
C PRO A 14 3.27 -4.41 -1.76
N TYR A 15 3.22 -4.91 -0.53
CA TYR A 15 3.68 -4.15 0.64
C TYR A 15 5.17 -3.79 0.51
N LEU A 16 6.03 -4.76 0.16
CA LEU A 16 7.47 -4.52 -0.02
C LEU A 16 7.78 -3.60 -1.21
N LEU A 17 7.10 -3.79 -2.34
CA LEU A 17 7.37 -3.02 -3.56
C LEU A 17 6.86 -1.59 -3.49
N PHE A 18 5.76 -1.33 -2.77
CA PHE A 18 5.15 0.00 -2.77
C PHE A 18 5.24 0.70 -1.41
N ALA A 19 4.99 0.00 -0.30
CA ALA A 19 5.05 0.63 1.02
C ALA A 19 6.49 0.92 1.45
N VAL A 20 7.44 -0.01 1.25
CA VAL A 20 8.83 0.18 1.71
C VAL A 20 9.57 1.31 0.99
N PRO A 21 9.55 1.46 -0.35
CA PRO A 21 10.20 2.61 -0.98
C PRO A 21 9.52 3.93 -0.61
N VAL A 22 8.19 3.96 -0.47
CA VAL A 22 7.48 5.15 0.04
C VAL A 22 7.93 5.47 1.47
N GLN A 23 8.05 4.46 2.34
CA GLN A 23 8.54 4.59 3.71
C GLN A 23 10.00 5.08 3.75
N VAL A 24 10.87 4.58 2.88
CA VAL A 24 12.31 4.96 2.88
C VAL A 24 12.51 6.35 2.28
N LEU A 25 11.81 6.70 1.19
CA LEU A 25 11.94 8.00 0.51
C LEU A 25 11.26 9.13 1.27
N PHE A 26 10.04 8.91 1.76
CA PHE A 26 9.19 9.99 2.29
C PHE A 26 9.19 10.08 3.83
N ASN A 27 9.59 9.04 4.56
CA ASN A 27 9.60 9.04 6.04
C ASN A 27 10.90 9.59 6.64
N LYS A 28 11.60 10.48 5.93
CA LYS A 28 12.83 11.14 6.44
C LYS A 28 12.53 12.13 7.57
N HIS A 29 11.30 12.65 7.68
CA HIS A 29 10.81 13.45 8.81
C HIS A 29 9.40 12.99 9.24
N PRO A 30 9.27 11.98 10.12
CA PRO A 30 7.98 11.46 10.55
C PRO A 30 7.21 12.51 11.34
N LYS A 31 6.24 13.17 10.73
CA LYS A 31 5.15 13.84 11.44
C LYS A 31 4.06 12.80 11.72
N LYS A 32 3.74 12.56 12.99
CA LYS A 32 2.71 11.61 13.41
C LYS A 32 1.40 11.90 12.67
N PHE A 33 0.79 10.88 12.06
CA PHE A 33 -0.53 10.96 11.42
C PHE A 33 -0.69 12.12 10.42
N SER A 34 0.34 12.43 9.63
CA SER A 34 0.20 13.45 8.59
C SER A 34 -0.76 12.96 7.50
N LEU A 35 -1.84 13.72 7.29
CA LEU A 35 -2.81 13.53 6.21
C LEU A 35 -2.15 13.63 4.82
N ILE A 36 -1.02 14.33 4.71
CA ILE A 36 -0.26 14.41 3.45
C ILE A 36 0.29 13.02 3.06
N TYR A 37 0.80 12.26 4.04
CA TYR A 37 1.25 10.90 3.77
C TYR A 37 0.08 9.98 3.46
N PHE A 38 -1.09 10.18 4.08
CA PHE A 38 -2.30 9.43 3.73
C PHE A 38 -2.69 9.62 2.26
N CYS A 39 -2.69 10.85 1.75
CA CYS A 39 -2.95 11.12 0.33
C CYS A 39 -1.92 10.43 -0.60
N LEU A 40 -0.64 10.40 -0.21
CA LEU A 40 0.39 9.67 -0.96
C LEU A 40 0.11 8.16 -0.95
N TYR A 41 -0.20 7.57 0.21
CA TYR A 41 -0.53 6.15 0.31
C TYR A 41 -1.77 5.80 -0.52
N ILE A 42 -2.78 6.68 -0.61
CA ILE A 42 -3.91 6.51 -1.53
C ILE A 42 -3.44 6.46 -2.98
N PHE A 43 -2.63 7.43 -3.41
CA PHE A 43 -2.12 7.50 -4.77
C PHE A 43 -1.33 6.24 -5.15
N PHE A 44 -0.38 5.83 -4.31
CA PHE A 44 0.41 4.62 -4.53
C PHE A 44 -0.44 3.34 -4.47
N SER A 45 -1.44 3.27 -3.59
CA SER A 45 -2.34 2.10 -3.49
C SER A 45 -3.27 1.98 -4.70
N LEU A 46 -3.72 3.09 -5.29
CA LEU A 46 -4.44 3.08 -6.56
C LEU A 46 -3.54 2.49 -7.66
N LEU A 47 -2.32 3.02 -7.81
CA LEU A 47 -1.36 2.52 -8.79
C LEU A 47 -1.04 1.03 -8.59
N ALA A 48 -0.83 0.61 -7.35
CA ALA A 48 -0.50 -0.77 -7.01
C ALA A 48 -1.65 -1.73 -7.34
N VAL A 49 -2.89 -1.38 -6.97
CA VAL A 49 -4.07 -2.20 -7.28
C VAL A 49 -4.34 -2.22 -8.79
N PHE A 50 -4.06 -1.14 -9.51
CA PHE A 50 -4.19 -1.10 -10.96
C PHE A 50 -3.20 -2.06 -11.63
N ILE A 51 -1.90 -1.93 -11.30
CA ILE A 51 -0.85 -2.83 -11.81
C ILE A 51 -1.17 -4.29 -11.44
N TYR A 52 -1.58 -4.52 -10.19
CA TYR A 52 -1.95 -5.84 -9.70
C TYR A 52 -3.09 -6.45 -10.52
N SER A 53 -4.17 -5.69 -10.72
CA SER A 53 -5.32 -6.14 -11.50
C SER A 53 -4.94 -6.40 -12.96
N SER A 54 -4.07 -5.57 -13.54
CA SER A 54 -3.62 -5.76 -14.92
C SER A 54 -2.75 -6.99 -15.11
N VAL A 55 -1.87 -7.27 -14.15
CA VAL A 55 -1.04 -8.49 -14.17
C VAL A 55 -1.88 -9.74 -13.94
N LEU A 56 -2.84 -9.70 -13.01
CA LEU A 56 -3.68 -10.87 -12.69
C LEU A 56 -4.60 -11.29 -13.84
N ASN A 57 -5.20 -10.30 -14.51
CA ASN A 57 -6.13 -10.56 -15.61
C ASN A 57 -5.42 -10.65 -16.98
N PHE A 58 -4.09 -10.45 -17.01
CA PHE A 58 -3.31 -10.28 -18.25
C PHE A 58 -3.94 -9.24 -19.21
N ASP A 59 -4.61 -8.24 -18.64
CA ASP A 59 -5.39 -7.25 -19.36
C ASP A 59 -5.19 -5.86 -18.75
N PHE A 60 -4.74 -4.91 -19.57
CA PHE A 60 -4.50 -3.52 -19.18
C PHE A 60 -5.73 -2.64 -19.43
N SER A 61 -6.93 -3.21 -19.31
CA SER A 61 -8.18 -2.48 -19.47
C SER A 61 -8.40 -1.44 -18.36
N MET A 62 -8.80 -0.23 -18.76
CA MET A 62 -9.17 0.85 -17.85
C MET A 62 -10.53 0.62 -17.17
N GLU A 63 -11.25 -0.44 -17.54
CA GLU A 63 -12.52 -0.85 -16.90
C GLU A 63 -12.34 -1.23 -15.43
N VAL A 64 -11.14 -1.64 -15.02
CA VAL A 64 -10.84 -1.90 -13.61
C VAL A 64 -11.07 -0.63 -12.78
N VAL A 65 -10.73 0.55 -13.31
CA VAL A 65 -10.82 1.83 -12.62
C VAL A 65 -12.27 2.27 -12.43
N THR A 66 -13.21 1.83 -13.26
CA THR A 66 -14.65 2.16 -13.11
C THR A 66 -15.34 1.30 -12.04
N THR A 67 -14.67 0.26 -11.54
CA THR A 67 -15.27 -0.69 -10.60
C THR A 67 -15.20 -0.17 -9.16
N LYS A 68 -16.31 -0.20 -8.42
CA LYS A 68 -16.33 0.21 -6.99
C LYS A 68 -15.34 -0.58 -6.12
N ASN A 69 -15.14 -1.86 -6.42
CA ASN A 69 -14.20 -2.72 -5.71
C ASN A 69 -12.76 -2.24 -5.82
N TYR A 70 -12.36 -1.67 -6.95
CA TYR A 70 -11.01 -1.13 -7.14
C TYR A 70 -10.73 -0.04 -6.10
N TYR A 71 -11.62 0.95 -5.99
CA TYR A 71 -11.48 2.01 -5.00
C TYR A 71 -11.56 1.48 -3.57
N ALA A 72 -12.47 0.55 -3.26
CA ALA A 72 -12.60 -0.01 -1.92
C ALA A 72 -11.31 -0.74 -1.47
N ILE A 73 -10.70 -1.52 -2.36
CA ILE A 73 -9.46 -2.25 -2.08
C ILE A 73 -8.28 -1.28 -1.95
N SER A 74 -8.14 -0.32 -2.86
CA SER A 74 -7.07 0.68 -2.80
C SER A 74 -7.15 1.53 -1.53
N LEU A 75 -8.36 1.93 -1.11
CA LEU A 75 -8.56 2.77 0.07
C LEU A 75 -8.32 1.97 1.37
N SER A 76 -8.73 0.70 1.40
CA SER A 76 -8.41 -0.23 2.49
C SER A 76 -6.89 -0.45 2.60
N ALA A 77 -6.20 -0.69 1.49
CA ALA A 77 -4.75 -0.85 1.45
C ALA A 77 -4.03 0.41 1.93
N ALA A 78 -4.45 1.59 1.46
CA ALA A 78 -3.90 2.87 1.89
C ALA A 78 -4.08 3.11 3.39
N LEU A 79 -5.26 2.79 3.94
CA LEU A 79 -5.53 2.87 5.38
C LEU A 79 -4.63 1.93 6.18
N ILE A 80 -4.46 0.69 5.74
CA ILE A 80 -3.60 -0.30 6.41
C ILE A 80 -2.13 0.18 6.39
N PHE A 81 -1.63 0.62 5.24
CA PHE A 81 -0.24 1.07 5.12
C PHE A 81 0.01 2.33 5.94
N TRP A 82 -0.90 3.30 5.89
CA TRP A 82 -0.82 4.52 6.69
C TRP A 82 -0.89 4.24 8.20
N PHE A 83 -1.78 3.33 8.62
CA PHE A 83 -1.91 2.93 10.02
C PHE A 83 -0.64 2.21 10.49
N TRP A 84 -0.14 1.25 9.72
CA TRP A 84 1.06 0.49 10.07
C TRP A 84 2.31 1.38 10.14
N ASP A 85 2.47 2.29 9.17
CA ASP A 85 3.55 3.27 9.16
C ASP A 85 3.47 4.21 10.37
N SER A 86 2.26 4.63 10.75
CA SER A 86 2.03 5.46 11.93
C SER A 86 2.33 4.73 13.24
N VAL A 87 2.04 3.43 13.34
CA VAL A 87 2.19 2.64 14.58
C VAL A 87 3.59 2.05 14.75
N PHE A 88 4.16 1.43 13.72
CA PHE A 88 5.41 0.66 13.86
C PHE A 88 6.68 1.47 13.57
N LEU A 89 6.66 2.40 12.61
CA LEU A 89 7.91 3.08 12.21
C LEU A 89 8.35 4.21 13.15
N GLN A 90 7.43 4.80 13.93
CA GLN A 90 7.80 5.87 14.86
C GLN A 90 8.71 5.40 16.00
N LYS A 91 8.67 4.11 16.37
CA LYS A 91 9.40 3.57 17.52
C LYS A 91 10.91 3.41 17.26
N LYS A 92 11.35 3.36 15.99
CA LYS A 92 12.77 3.15 15.65
C LYS A 92 13.64 4.41 15.78
N ARG A 93 13.08 5.62 15.83
CA ARG A 93 13.88 6.85 15.88
C ARG A 93 14.04 7.45 17.28
N SER A 94 13.31 6.96 18.29
CA SER A 94 13.49 7.40 19.68
C SER A 94 14.59 6.63 20.43
N ALA A 95 15.37 5.79 19.73
CA ALA A 95 16.43 4.97 20.29
C ALA A 95 17.81 5.28 19.68
N SER A 96 18.00 6.49 19.14
CA SER A 96 19.30 7.00 18.71
C SER A 96 19.67 8.26 19.46
#